data_AF-A0A8X7UM55-F1
#
_entry.id   AF-A0A8X7UM55-F1
#
_cell.length_a   1.000
_cell.length_b   1.000
_cell.length_c   1.000
_cell.angle_alpha   90.00
_cell.angle_beta   90.00
_cell.angle_gamma   90.00
#
_symmetry.space_group_name_H-M   'P 1'
#
loop_
_entity.id
_entity.type
_entity.pdbx_description
1 polymer ?
#
loop_
_entity_poly.entity_id
_entity_poly.type
_entity_poly.pdbx_seq_one_letter_code
_entity_poly.pdbx_strand_id
1 'polypeptide(L)'
;MMEKKESVSDIVRDKKLNRQDRIELGRLFQGSVSSQDWELSERMIHLADMQTLNDLLCISLDSIWFLTTEGELQGITGLIGKIISHGAHDYTRATLRTSFLASCVSSCHSLTDTVTVMAQRLHERLQECDGDKVLKAEAGDKVRKFTEWAFKCIGFHSHSARDKANQDSAAAAEIQLQLSAFKTFLDLAGNNLSGKDFTEAFDAACFPLTLFSTSFSPGWASGISASVVHGLLGMPVEGGADNVNQCFLEASRFGSTELVRILLQIAQRNSLDVDVDLALGFASHYSKIETMDCLVEEGNAVAFLSPLMRAAERGCVQVVEWFVKRGCREMELCLALTAATSSSRVEIAAYLLPHVPRAVLAALSVEILKAAGERSGGSFNGVEYLLKSDFLGDPVSTYSVADTVAKSEDESVPLELKTFLQEHWSEAAFKQGVKESRDNFLNFMRVLKIGESGIRLKDLPAPLRVAIAYMPLYRGCVKAGGRLLSQKLRGQLVEAVKQLQGFDVETEGVYKGHHQVMAVLEHHLPIFLVKGSSH
;
A
#
# COMPACT_ATOMS: atom_id res chain seq x y z
N MET A 1 -2.48 48.90 71.59
CA MET A 1 -2.66 49.76 70.39
C MET A 1 -1.55 49.40 69.41
N MET A 2 -1.86 48.54 68.43
CA MET A 2 -1.29 48.51 67.08
C MET A 2 -1.87 47.28 66.40
N GLU A 3 -2.85 47.56 65.53
CA GLU A 3 -3.52 46.65 64.62
C GLU A 3 -2.49 46.01 63.68
N LYS A 4 -2.49 44.68 63.56
CA LYS A 4 -2.09 44.04 62.31
C LYS A 4 -3.36 43.85 61.49
N LYS A 5 -3.53 44.74 60.52
CA LYS A 5 -4.38 44.52 59.34
C LYS A 5 -3.91 43.23 58.68
N GLU A 6 -4.68 42.17 58.84
CA GLU A 6 -4.68 41.07 57.87
C GLU A 6 -5.29 41.64 56.58
N SER A 7 -4.44 41.80 55.56
CA SER A 7 -4.89 42.16 54.23
C SER A 7 -5.67 40.99 53.64
N VAL A 8 -6.83 41.32 53.07
CA VAL A 8 -7.81 40.45 52.38
C VAL A 8 -7.23 39.74 51.13
N SER A 9 -5.91 39.80 50.91
CA SER A 9 -5.22 39.26 49.73
C SER A 9 -4.78 37.79 49.84
N ASP A 10 -4.76 37.20 51.04
CA ASP A 10 -4.04 35.93 51.26
C ASP A 10 -4.97 34.71 51.47
N ILE A 11 -6.28 34.86 51.31
CA ILE A 11 -7.29 33.80 51.60
C ILE A 11 -7.79 33.07 50.32
N VAL A 12 -7.43 33.52 49.11
CA VAL A 12 -8.01 32.98 47.85
C VAL A 12 -7.17 31.90 47.17
N ARG A 13 -5.94 31.63 47.63
CA ARG A 13 -5.10 30.59 47.02
C ARG A 13 -5.18 29.29 47.82
N ASP A 14 -5.56 28.21 47.12
CA ASP A 14 -5.63 26.80 47.55
C ASP A 14 -6.95 26.24 48.09
N LYS A 15 -8.10 26.63 47.53
CA LYS A 15 -9.25 25.71 47.50
C LYS A 15 -9.04 24.65 46.42
N LYS A 16 -8.29 23.60 46.76
CA LYS A 16 -8.12 22.43 45.89
C LYS A 16 -9.42 21.65 45.87
N LEU A 17 -10.19 21.73 44.78
CA LEU A 17 -11.43 21.00 44.63
C LEU A 17 -11.16 19.49 44.68
N ASN A 18 -12.08 18.74 45.29
CA ASN A 18 -12.01 17.28 45.25
C ASN A 18 -12.35 16.79 43.83
N ARG A 19 -12.00 15.55 43.49
CA ARG A 19 -12.21 15.00 42.14
C ARG A 19 -13.68 15.03 41.69
N GLN A 20 -14.62 14.77 42.61
CA GLN A 20 -16.05 14.74 42.31
C GLN A 20 -16.59 16.15 42.05
N ASP A 21 -16.20 17.12 42.86
CA ASP A 21 -16.58 18.53 42.72
C ASP A 21 -16.08 19.10 41.39
N ARG A 22 -14.87 18.73 40.95
CA ARG A 22 -14.34 19.12 39.63
C ARG A 22 -15.18 18.56 38.49
N ILE A 23 -15.56 17.28 38.57
CA ILE A 23 -16.39 16.62 37.55
C ILE A 23 -17.78 17.27 37.50
N GLU A 24 -18.36 17.58 38.65
CA GLU A 24 -19.67 18.22 38.73
C GLU A 24 -19.63 19.65 38.20
N LEU A 25 -18.63 20.45 38.60
CA LEU A 25 -18.44 21.81 38.10
C LEU A 25 -18.21 21.83 36.58
N GLY A 26 -17.38 20.92 36.07
CA GLY A 26 -17.16 20.77 34.63
C GLY A 26 -18.44 20.38 33.87
N ARG A 27 -19.28 19.50 34.43
CA ARG A 27 -20.57 19.13 33.83
C ARG A 27 -21.54 20.31 33.81
N LEU A 28 -21.65 21.05 34.91
CA LEU A 28 -22.50 22.23 35.01
C LEU A 28 -22.06 23.32 34.03
N PHE A 29 -20.75 23.54 33.92
CA PHE A 29 -20.17 24.47 32.97
C PHE A 29 -20.41 24.05 31.51
N GLN A 30 -20.23 22.78 31.18
CA GLN A 30 -20.58 22.27 29.86
C GLN A 30 -22.07 22.48 29.56
N GLY A 31 -22.95 22.27 30.54
CA GLY A 31 -24.37 22.56 30.42
C GLY A 31 -24.66 24.03 30.12
N SER A 32 -24.02 24.95 30.85
CA SER A 32 -24.22 26.40 30.67
C SER A 32 -23.66 26.92 29.35
N VAL A 33 -22.51 26.41 28.90
CA VAL A 33 -21.94 26.74 27.58
C VAL A 33 -22.86 26.23 26.45
N SER A 34 -23.35 24.99 26.55
CA SER A 34 -24.28 24.42 25.56
C SER A 34 -25.63 25.14 25.53
N SER A 35 -26.10 25.69 26.65
CA SER A 35 -27.32 26.50 26.71
C SER A 35 -27.08 27.99 26.45
N GLN A 36 -25.85 28.40 26.13
CA GLN A 36 -25.46 29.80 25.87
C GLN A 36 -25.69 30.75 27.06
N ASP A 37 -25.67 30.22 28.28
CA ASP A 37 -25.73 31.01 29.51
C ASP A 37 -24.31 31.46 29.89
N TRP A 38 -23.84 32.50 29.22
CA TRP A 38 -22.49 33.04 29.40
C TRP A 38 -22.28 33.62 30.80
N GLU A 39 -23.31 34.24 31.38
CA GLU A 39 -23.22 34.78 32.75
C GLU A 39 -23.00 33.68 33.79
N LEU A 40 -23.76 32.58 33.69
CA LEU A 40 -23.60 31.44 34.59
C LEU A 40 -22.23 30.79 34.40
N SER A 41 -21.78 30.65 33.16
CA SER A 41 -20.47 30.09 32.81
C SER A 41 -19.33 30.94 33.41
N GLU A 42 -19.44 32.26 33.35
CA GLU A 42 -18.46 33.18 33.94
C GLU A 42 -18.40 33.10 35.47
N ARG A 43 -19.56 33.00 36.14
CA ARG A 43 -19.59 32.83 37.60
C ARG A 43 -18.87 31.55 38.04
N MET A 44 -18.91 30.49 37.23
CA MET A 44 -18.22 29.23 37.51
C MET A 44 -16.70 29.32 37.38
N ILE A 45 -16.15 30.26 36.59
CA ILE A 45 -14.70 30.51 36.51
C ILE A 45 -14.15 30.89 37.88
N HIS A 46 -14.87 31.71 38.64
CA HIS A 46 -14.44 32.14 39.98
C HIS A 46 -14.47 31.01 41.03
N LEU A 47 -15.19 29.92 40.75
CA LEU A 47 -15.29 28.75 41.64
C LEU A 47 -14.23 27.67 41.32
N ALA A 48 -13.55 27.79 40.18
CA ALA A 48 -12.63 26.80 39.67
C ALA A 48 -11.23 26.93 40.29
N ASP A 49 -10.63 25.78 40.65
CA ASP A 49 -9.19 25.71 40.90
C ASP A 49 -8.40 25.67 39.59
N MET A 50 -7.06 25.81 39.64
CA MET A 50 -6.21 25.86 38.44
C MET A 50 -6.41 24.67 37.48
N GLN A 51 -6.54 23.46 38.03
CA GLN A 51 -6.78 22.27 37.21
C GLN A 51 -8.14 22.34 36.53
N THR A 52 -9.17 22.79 37.27
CA THR A 52 -10.51 22.95 36.73
C THR A 52 -10.56 24.04 35.67
N LEU A 53 -9.85 25.16 35.85
CA LEU A 53 -9.72 26.20 34.82
C LEU A 53 -9.17 25.64 33.49
N ASN A 54 -8.16 24.77 33.54
CA ASN A 54 -7.65 24.09 32.35
C ASN A 54 -8.71 23.14 31.72
N ASP A 55 -9.53 22.47 32.53
CA ASP A 55 -10.63 21.64 32.04
C ASP A 55 -11.77 22.50 31.44
N LEU A 56 -12.09 23.67 32.03
CA LEU A 56 -13.07 24.63 31.49
C LEU A 56 -12.59 25.23 30.16
N LEU A 57 -11.28 25.49 30.03
CA LEU A 57 -10.67 25.92 28.77
C LEU A 57 -10.88 24.85 27.68
N CYS A 58 -10.61 23.58 27.99
CA CYS A 58 -10.86 22.48 27.05
C CYS A 58 -12.34 22.40 26.64
N ILE A 59 -13.28 22.49 27.58
CA ILE A 59 -14.72 22.44 27.28
C ILE A 59 -15.14 23.61 26.38
N SER A 60 -14.63 24.81 26.65
CA SER A 60 -14.93 26.00 25.84
C SER A 60 -14.41 25.87 24.42
N LEU A 61 -13.20 25.32 24.25
CA LEU A 61 -12.62 25.06 22.94
C LEU A 61 -13.31 23.91 22.20
N ASP A 62 -13.73 22.86 22.91
CA ASP A 62 -14.49 21.76 22.31
C ASP A 62 -15.82 22.28 21.71
N SER A 63 -16.40 23.31 22.31
CA SER A 63 -17.66 23.93 21.88
C SER A 63 -17.53 24.79 20.61
N ILE A 64 -16.31 25.20 20.24
CA ILE A 64 -16.05 26.01 19.04
C ILE A 64 -16.57 25.32 17.78
N TRP A 65 -16.46 24.00 17.70
CA TRP A 65 -16.80 23.23 16.49
C TRP A 65 -18.32 23.05 16.28
N PHE A 66 -19.14 23.66 17.14
CA PHE A 66 -20.60 23.61 17.08
C PHE A 66 -21.22 25.00 17.00
N LEU A 67 -20.42 26.03 16.75
CA LEU A 67 -20.90 27.40 16.58
C LEU A 67 -21.71 27.55 15.29
N THR A 68 -22.83 28.27 15.41
CA THR A 68 -23.75 28.58 14.31
C THR A 68 -24.02 30.07 14.14
N THR A 69 -23.75 30.89 15.16
CA THR A 69 -24.03 32.34 15.12
C THR A 69 -22.85 33.20 15.60
N GLU A 70 -22.80 34.45 15.12
CA GLU A 70 -21.82 35.45 15.55
C GLU A 70 -21.91 35.76 17.05
N GLY A 71 -23.12 35.70 17.64
CA GLY A 71 -23.30 35.89 19.08
C GLY A 71 -22.66 34.79 19.91
N GLU A 72 -22.74 33.54 19.44
CA GLU A 72 -22.04 32.42 20.06
C GLU A 72 -20.52 32.55 19.93
N LEU A 73 -20.03 33.03 18.78
CA LEU A 73 -18.60 33.33 18.57
C LEU A 73 -18.09 34.36 19.59
N GLN A 74 -18.78 35.48 19.76
CA GLN A 74 -18.38 36.53 20.71
C GLN A 74 -18.46 36.04 22.17
N GLY A 75 -19.51 35.29 22.51
CA GLY A 75 -19.68 34.70 23.83
C GLY A 75 -18.56 33.72 24.19
N ILE A 76 -18.26 32.76 23.30
CA ILE A 76 -17.26 31.73 23.57
C ILE A 76 -15.84 32.29 23.57
N THR A 77 -15.50 33.20 22.65
CA THR A 77 -14.16 33.83 22.61
C THR A 77 -13.93 34.73 23.82
N GLY A 78 -14.96 35.48 24.26
CA GLY A 78 -14.92 36.24 25.50
C GLY A 78 -14.73 35.35 26.73
N LEU A 79 -15.43 34.21 26.79
CA LEU A 79 -15.30 33.23 27.86
C LEU A 79 -13.89 32.61 27.91
N ILE A 80 -13.33 32.21 26.76
CA ILE A 80 -11.95 31.71 26.64
C ILE A 80 -10.96 32.76 27.15
N GLY A 81 -11.10 34.02 26.71
CA GLY A 81 -10.26 35.12 27.19
C GLY A 81 -10.33 35.30 28.71
N LYS A 82 -11.52 35.18 29.31
CA LYS A 82 -11.69 35.24 30.77
C LYS A 82 -11.05 34.03 31.47
N ILE A 83 -11.20 32.82 30.96
CA ILE A 83 -10.57 31.63 31.57
C ILE A 83 -9.04 31.76 31.57
N ILE A 84 -8.47 32.23 30.45
CA ILE A 84 -7.03 32.49 30.32
C ILE A 84 -6.58 33.60 31.29
N SER A 85 -7.32 34.71 31.38
CA SER A 85 -6.98 35.81 32.29
C SER A 85 -7.04 35.40 33.77
N HIS A 86 -7.82 34.37 34.11
CA HIS A 86 -7.91 33.82 35.47
C HIS A 86 -6.83 32.76 35.78
N GLY A 87 -5.96 32.41 34.81
CA GLY A 87 -4.77 31.61 35.04
C GLY A 87 -4.73 30.24 34.35
N ALA A 88 -5.69 29.90 33.49
CA ALA A 88 -5.56 28.70 32.65
C ALA A 88 -4.29 28.79 31.78
N HIS A 89 -3.52 27.71 31.70
CA HIS A 89 -2.19 27.71 31.08
C HIS A 89 -1.83 26.39 30.37
N ASP A 90 -2.69 25.37 30.44
CA ASP A 90 -2.45 24.09 29.74
C ASP A 90 -2.90 24.19 28.26
N TYR A 91 -2.23 25.08 27.52
CA TYR A 91 -2.56 25.36 26.12
C TYR A 91 -2.24 24.17 25.21
N THR A 92 -1.19 23.39 25.51
CA THR A 92 -0.81 22.19 24.76
C THR A 92 -1.94 21.17 24.75
N ARG A 93 -2.42 20.75 25.94
CA ARG A 93 -3.53 19.79 26.04
C ARG A 93 -4.79 20.30 25.35
N ALA A 94 -5.09 21.59 25.53
CA ALA A 94 -6.24 22.24 24.97
C ALA A 94 -6.22 22.23 23.43
N THR A 95 -5.07 22.60 22.83
CA THR A 95 -4.84 22.62 21.38
C THR A 95 -4.88 21.22 20.78
N LEU A 96 -4.24 20.23 21.43
CA LEU A 96 -4.26 18.83 20.99
C LEU A 96 -5.67 18.27 20.93
N ARG A 97 -6.40 18.41 22.04
CA ARG A 97 -7.74 17.85 22.21
C ARG A 97 -8.73 18.48 21.24
N THR A 98 -8.71 19.81 21.11
CA THR A 98 -9.63 20.51 20.22
C THR A 98 -9.35 20.18 18.74
N SER A 99 -8.07 20.03 18.35
CA SER A 99 -7.68 19.65 16.98
C SER A 99 -8.14 18.24 16.60
N PHE A 100 -8.04 17.29 17.54
CA PHE A 100 -8.57 15.94 17.39
C PHE A 100 -10.11 15.95 17.25
N LEU A 101 -10.80 16.71 18.10
CA LEU A 101 -12.26 16.81 18.07
C LEU A 101 -12.75 17.45 16.77
N ALA A 102 -12.12 18.54 16.34
CA ALA A 102 -12.43 19.23 15.09
C ALA A 102 -12.42 18.28 13.89
N SER A 103 -11.39 17.41 13.85
CA SER A 103 -11.23 16.42 12.80
C SER A 103 -12.30 15.33 12.87
N CYS A 104 -12.66 14.88 14.08
CA CYS A 104 -13.77 13.95 14.28
C CYS A 104 -15.13 14.55 13.88
N VAL A 105 -15.39 15.80 14.23
CA VAL A 105 -16.62 16.53 13.88
C VAL A 105 -16.72 16.66 12.36
N SER A 106 -15.61 17.02 11.71
CA SER A 106 -15.57 17.23 10.26
C SER A 106 -15.77 15.94 9.47
N SER A 107 -15.28 14.80 9.99
CA SER A 107 -15.31 13.52 9.29
C SER A 107 -16.54 12.64 9.59
N CYS A 108 -17.26 12.91 10.68
CA CYS A 108 -18.39 12.07 11.13
C CYS A 108 -19.74 12.65 10.69
N HIS A 109 -20.38 12.04 9.69
CA HIS A 109 -21.76 12.38 9.29
C HIS A 109 -22.85 11.54 9.99
N SER A 110 -22.51 10.39 10.60
CA SER A 110 -23.43 9.59 11.44
C SER A 110 -22.73 8.98 12.67
N LEU A 111 -23.47 8.83 13.77
CA LEU A 111 -22.93 8.64 15.13
C LEU A 111 -22.71 7.18 15.57
N THR A 112 -23.38 6.19 14.97
CA THR A 112 -23.46 4.83 15.54
C THR A 112 -22.57 3.78 14.88
N ASP A 113 -22.37 3.82 13.56
CA ASP A 113 -21.58 2.81 12.84
C ASP A 113 -20.08 3.13 12.84
N THR A 114 -19.72 4.31 13.33
CA THR A 114 -18.41 4.94 13.10
C THR A 114 -17.36 4.53 14.13
N VAL A 115 -17.75 4.22 15.38
CA VAL A 115 -16.83 3.78 16.45
C VAL A 115 -16.25 2.39 16.16
N THR A 116 -17.10 1.44 15.74
CA THR A 116 -16.69 0.06 15.45
C THR A 116 -15.81 0.00 14.21
N VAL A 117 -16.15 0.75 13.16
CA VAL A 117 -15.32 0.88 11.96
C VAL A 117 -13.97 1.51 12.29
N MET A 118 -13.92 2.57 13.11
CA MET A 118 -12.65 3.16 13.54
C MET A 118 -11.78 2.20 14.35
N ALA A 119 -12.37 1.46 15.29
CA ALA A 119 -11.64 0.49 16.09
C ALA A 119 -11.06 -0.63 15.21
N GLN A 120 -11.82 -1.08 14.21
CA GLN A 120 -11.34 -2.07 13.24
C GLN A 120 -10.23 -1.50 12.34
N ARG A 121 -10.37 -0.29 11.81
CA ARG A 121 -9.33 0.35 10.97
C ARG A 121 -8.04 0.65 11.72
N LEU A 122 -8.16 1.08 12.98
CA LEU A 122 -7.01 1.23 13.84
C LEU A 122 -6.33 -0.12 14.07
N HIS A 123 -7.11 -1.18 14.26
CA HIS A 123 -6.56 -2.53 14.37
C HIS A 123 -5.80 -2.92 13.08
N GLU A 124 -6.37 -2.69 11.90
CA GLU A 124 -5.70 -2.93 10.61
C GLU A 124 -4.40 -2.12 10.49
N ARG A 125 -4.42 -0.82 10.83
CA ARG A 125 -3.23 0.06 10.86
C ARG A 125 -2.14 -0.47 11.80
N LEU A 126 -2.52 -0.93 12.99
CA LEU A 126 -1.58 -1.51 13.95
C LEU A 126 -1.04 -2.87 13.50
N GLN A 127 -1.79 -3.66 12.72
CA GLN A 127 -1.28 -4.90 12.13
C GLN A 127 -0.26 -4.64 11.03
N GLU A 128 -0.44 -3.57 10.24
CA GLU A 128 0.50 -3.19 9.18
C GLU A 128 1.84 -2.63 9.68
N CYS A 129 1.92 -2.14 10.93
CA CYS A 129 3.17 -1.65 11.53
C CYS A 129 3.96 -2.80 12.17
N ASP A 130 5.28 -2.88 11.99
CA ASP A 130 6.11 -3.80 12.78
C ASP A 130 6.29 -3.24 14.21
N GLY A 131 5.81 -3.94 15.22
CA GLY A 131 5.86 -3.47 16.61
C GLY A 131 5.27 -4.46 17.62
N ASP A 132 5.56 -4.21 18.90
CA ASP A 132 5.10 -5.05 20.01
C ASP A 132 3.56 -5.12 20.07
N LYS A 133 3.02 -6.34 20.12
CA LYS A 133 1.59 -6.62 20.19
C LYS A 133 0.92 -6.00 21.42
N VAL A 134 1.64 -5.88 22.54
CA VAL A 134 1.12 -5.30 23.78
C VAL A 134 0.96 -3.78 23.65
N LEU A 135 1.97 -3.10 23.11
CA LEU A 135 1.91 -1.66 22.87
C LEU A 135 0.85 -1.28 21.85
N LYS A 136 0.65 -2.12 20.82
CA LYS A 136 -0.43 -1.96 19.85
C LYS A 136 -1.80 -2.05 20.51
N ALA A 137 -2.02 -3.05 21.39
CA ALA A 137 -3.28 -3.19 22.10
C ALA A 137 -3.55 -1.98 23.02
N GLU A 138 -2.54 -1.49 23.74
CA GLU A 138 -2.66 -0.32 24.60
C GLU A 138 -2.97 0.96 23.81
N ALA A 139 -2.30 1.17 22.67
CA ALA A 139 -2.59 2.27 21.76
C ALA A 139 -4.03 2.19 21.23
N GLY A 140 -4.46 0.99 20.84
CA GLY A 140 -5.84 0.70 20.42
C GLY A 140 -6.88 1.12 21.46
N ASP A 141 -6.65 0.75 22.72
CA ASP A 141 -7.54 1.07 23.83
C ASP A 141 -7.59 2.57 24.14
N LYS A 142 -6.45 3.28 24.06
CA LYS A 142 -6.41 4.73 24.25
C LYS A 142 -7.22 5.44 23.17
N VAL A 143 -6.97 5.11 21.90
CA VAL A 143 -7.69 5.73 20.79
C VAL A 143 -9.19 5.46 20.89
N ARG A 144 -9.61 4.22 21.18
CA ARG A 144 -11.02 3.89 21.39
C ARG A 144 -11.68 4.81 22.43
N LYS A 145 -11.04 5.01 23.59
CA LYS A 145 -11.56 5.91 24.64
C LYS A 145 -11.64 7.36 24.18
N PHE A 146 -10.65 7.85 23.42
CA PHE A 146 -10.67 9.21 22.86
C PHE A 146 -11.76 9.37 21.81
N THR A 147 -11.95 8.38 20.94
CA THR A 147 -13.02 8.34 19.96
C THR A 147 -14.39 8.32 20.63
N GLU A 148 -14.61 7.46 21.62
CA GLU A 148 -15.86 7.43 22.42
C GLU A 148 -16.13 8.78 23.10
N TRP A 149 -15.09 9.44 23.60
CA TRP A 149 -15.22 10.79 24.16
C TRP A 149 -15.64 11.81 23.10
N ALA A 150 -14.99 11.83 21.92
CA ALA A 150 -15.33 12.74 20.83
C ALA A 150 -16.80 12.56 20.39
N PHE A 151 -17.29 11.32 20.30
CA PHE A 151 -18.69 11.06 19.99
C PHE A 151 -19.66 11.51 21.08
N LYS A 152 -19.29 11.41 22.35
CA LYS A 152 -20.10 12.01 23.42
C LYS A 152 -20.21 13.50 23.22
N CYS A 153 -19.11 14.19 22.90
CA CYS A 153 -19.13 15.62 22.57
C CYS A 153 -20.06 15.91 21.39
N ILE A 154 -19.92 15.21 20.27
CA ILE A 154 -20.80 15.38 19.10
C ILE A 154 -22.27 15.14 19.47
N GLY A 155 -22.57 14.10 20.24
CA GLY A 155 -23.92 13.76 20.68
C GLY A 155 -24.57 14.83 21.56
N PHE A 156 -23.80 15.52 22.40
CA PHE A 156 -24.31 16.64 23.20
C PHE A 156 -24.79 17.82 22.35
N HIS A 157 -24.25 17.98 21.14
CA HIS A 157 -24.56 19.10 20.24
C HIS A 157 -25.48 18.72 19.06
N SER A 158 -25.72 17.43 18.79
CA SER A 158 -26.56 16.94 17.67
C SER A 158 -28.09 17.09 17.86
N HIS A 159 -28.57 17.63 18.99
CA HIS A 159 -30.00 17.74 19.28
C HIS A 159 -30.74 18.91 18.59
N SER A 160 -30.07 19.69 17.73
CA SER A 160 -30.74 20.70 16.89
C SER A 160 -30.97 20.15 15.48
N ALA A 161 -32.16 19.58 15.23
CA ALA A 161 -32.59 19.20 13.90
C ALA A 161 -32.68 20.45 12.99
N ARG A 162 -31.94 20.48 11.87
CA ARG A 162 -32.07 21.54 10.85
C ARG A 162 -32.50 20.98 9.49
N ASP A 163 -33.49 21.65 8.91
CA ASP A 163 -34.12 21.35 7.62
C ASP A 163 -33.19 21.62 6.42
N LYS A 164 -33.32 20.75 5.41
CA LYS A 164 -32.34 20.49 4.32
C LYS A 164 -32.29 21.50 3.16
N ALA A 165 -32.95 22.66 3.21
CA ALA A 165 -33.16 23.48 2.00
C ALA A 165 -32.25 24.73 1.82
N ASN A 166 -31.54 25.20 2.86
CA ASN A 166 -30.74 26.44 2.84
C ASN A 166 -29.24 26.22 3.21
N GLN A 167 -28.74 25.00 3.07
CA GLN A 167 -27.55 24.51 3.79
C GLN A 167 -26.20 25.08 3.32
N ASP A 168 -26.00 25.37 2.02
CA ASP A 168 -24.64 25.62 1.51
C ASP A 168 -24.09 27.02 1.85
N SER A 169 -24.94 28.06 1.83
CA SER A 169 -24.50 29.42 2.22
C SER A 169 -24.39 29.59 3.74
N ALA A 170 -25.20 28.86 4.51
CA ALA A 170 -25.16 28.90 5.97
C ALA A 170 -23.90 28.16 6.48
N ALA A 171 -23.59 27.00 5.91
CA ALA A 171 -22.48 26.19 6.37
C ALA A 171 -21.11 26.86 6.11
N ALA A 172 -20.92 27.62 5.02
CA ALA A 172 -19.67 28.37 4.82
C ALA A 172 -19.44 29.48 5.86
N ALA A 173 -20.52 30.17 6.28
CA ALA A 173 -20.44 31.17 7.34
C ALA A 173 -20.13 30.51 8.70
N GLU A 174 -20.75 29.36 9.00
CA GLU A 174 -20.49 28.60 10.22
C GLU A 174 -19.02 28.16 10.31
N ILE A 175 -18.42 27.68 9.22
CA ILE A 175 -16.99 27.35 9.18
C ILE A 175 -16.13 28.55 9.53
N GLN A 176 -16.44 29.71 8.96
CA GLN A 176 -15.68 30.92 9.22
C GLN A 176 -15.75 31.30 10.71
N LEU A 177 -16.90 31.13 11.36
CA LEU A 177 -17.05 31.34 12.80
C LEU A 177 -16.16 30.36 13.59
N GLN A 178 -16.20 29.07 13.27
CA GLN A 178 -15.43 28.02 13.96
C GLN A 178 -13.92 28.25 13.83
N LEU A 179 -13.43 28.47 12.60
CA LEU A 179 -12.02 28.73 12.34
C LEU A 179 -11.55 30.05 12.96
N SER A 180 -12.40 31.10 12.95
CA SER A 180 -12.11 32.39 13.58
C SER A 180 -12.01 32.28 15.11
N ALA A 181 -12.91 31.54 15.74
CA ALA A 181 -12.86 31.28 17.18
C ALA A 181 -11.57 30.55 17.57
N PHE A 182 -11.21 29.50 16.82
CA PHE A 182 -10.00 28.73 17.08
C PHE A 182 -8.75 29.58 16.87
N LYS A 183 -8.70 30.37 15.79
CA LYS A 183 -7.62 31.33 15.55
C LYS A 183 -7.49 32.34 16.70
N THR A 184 -8.60 32.88 17.18
CA THR A 184 -8.61 33.82 18.31
C THR A 184 -8.00 33.18 19.57
N PHE A 185 -8.29 31.90 19.82
CA PHE A 185 -7.64 31.16 20.91
C PHE A 185 -6.13 31.01 20.69
N LEU A 186 -5.68 30.64 19.49
CA LEU A 186 -4.25 30.53 19.18
C LEU A 186 -3.52 31.86 19.36
N ASP A 187 -4.14 32.97 18.95
CA ASP A 187 -3.62 34.33 19.16
C ASP A 187 -3.53 34.69 20.64
N LEU A 188 -4.52 34.28 21.47
CA LEU A 188 -4.50 34.47 22.92
C LEU A 188 -3.43 33.61 23.62
N ALA A 189 -3.23 32.38 23.16
CA ALA A 189 -2.17 31.50 23.66
C ALA A 189 -0.78 32.06 23.31
N GLY A 190 -0.64 32.66 22.12
CA GLY A 190 0.56 33.35 21.66
C GLY A 190 1.83 32.49 21.79
N ASN A 191 2.90 33.10 22.30
CA ASN A 191 4.20 32.44 22.47
C ASN A 191 4.24 31.35 23.55
N ASN A 192 3.11 31.03 24.19
CA ASN A 192 3.04 29.89 25.13
C ASN A 192 2.91 28.55 24.41
N LEU A 193 2.66 28.55 23.09
CA LEU A 193 2.73 27.38 22.24
C LEU A 193 4.06 27.36 21.48
N SER A 194 4.74 26.22 21.52
CA SER A 194 5.95 25.97 20.75
C SER A 194 5.64 25.26 19.44
N GLY A 195 6.60 25.25 18.50
CA GLY A 195 6.48 24.46 17.26
C GLY A 195 6.16 22.99 17.54
N LYS A 196 6.70 22.42 18.64
CA LYS A 196 6.40 21.05 19.05
C LYS A 196 4.92 20.86 19.43
N ASP A 197 4.32 21.82 20.12
CA ASP A 197 2.89 21.75 20.48
C ASP A 197 2.01 21.79 19.21
N PHE A 198 2.41 22.58 18.21
CA PHE A 198 1.75 22.60 16.90
C PHE A 198 1.95 21.30 16.12
N THR A 199 3.16 20.71 16.13
CA THR A 199 3.44 19.39 15.54
C THR A 199 2.53 18.32 16.16
N GLU A 200 2.44 18.24 17.49
CA GLU A 200 1.57 17.27 18.16
C GLU A 200 0.08 17.54 17.84
N ALA A 201 -0.35 18.80 17.77
CA ALA A 201 -1.74 19.17 17.43
C ALA A 201 -2.09 18.80 15.98
N PHE A 202 -1.14 18.98 15.06
CA PHE A 202 -1.28 18.59 13.66
C PHE A 202 -1.41 17.07 13.50
N ASP A 203 -0.59 16.28 14.22
CA ASP A 203 -0.72 14.82 14.27
C ASP A 203 -2.09 14.40 14.82
N ALA A 204 -2.54 15.06 15.91
CA ALA A 204 -3.82 14.78 16.53
C ALA A 204 -5.00 15.08 15.59
N ALA A 205 -4.90 16.08 14.71
CA ALA A 205 -5.89 16.38 13.69
C ALA A 205 -5.84 15.40 12.51
N CYS A 206 -4.65 15.07 12.00
CA CYS A 206 -4.50 14.14 10.89
C CYS A 206 -4.92 12.71 11.25
N PHE A 207 -4.74 12.31 12.51
CA PHE A 207 -4.98 10.93 12.95
C PHE A 207 -6.41 10.44 12.68
N PRO A 208 -7.50 11.12 13.12
CA PRO A 208 -8.84 10.70 12.76
C PRO A 208 -9.05 10.69 11.24
N LEU A 209 -8.63 11.74 10.53
CA LEU A 209 -8.84 11.89 9.08
C LEU A 209 -8.24 10.73 8.27
N THR A 210 -7.06 10.23 8.68
CA THR A 210 -6.45 9.04 8.07
C THR A 210 -7.26 7.75 8.28
N LEU A 211 -8.04 7.66 9.36
CA LEU A 211 -8.87 6.47 9.66
C LEU A 211 -10.23 6.49 8.93
N PHE A 212 -10.72 7.66 8.54
CA PHE A 212 -12.06 7.85 7.96
C PHE A 212 -12.14 7.73 6.44
N SER A 213 -11.00 7.64 5.76
CA SER A 213 -10.86 7.85 4.33
C SER A 213 -11.62 6.90 3.40
N THR A 214 -12.10 5.76 3.89
CA THR A 214 -12.74 4.73 3.05
C THR A 214 -14.19 4.40 3.44
N SER A 215 -14.71 5.02 4.50
CA SER A 215 -15.93 4.55 5.17
C SER A 215 -17.19 5.33 4.80
N PHE A 216 -17.04 6.52 4.20
CA PHE A 216 -18.16 7.41 3.89
C PHE A 216 -17.98 8.01 2.51
N SER A 217 -19.10 8.23 1.81
CA SER A 217 -19.10 9.17 0.70
C SER A 217 -18.44 10.47 1.16
N PRO A 218 -17.64 11.14 0.32
CA PRO A 218 -16.68 12.14 0.74
C PRO A 218 -17.40 13.48 1.03
N GLY A 219 -18.41 13.49 1.90
CA GLY A 219 -19.10 14.71 2.33
C GLY A 219 -18.15 15.66 3.08
N TRP A 220 -17.09 15.13 3.68
CA TRP A 220 -16.00 15.94 4.24
C TRP A 220 -14.92 16.33 3.22
N ALA A 221 -14.88 15.61 2.10
CA ALA A 221 -13.83 15.62 1.08
C ALA A 221 -14.28 16.29 -0.23
N SER A 222 -15.47 16.89 -0.22
CA SER A 222 -15.93 17.80 -1.26
C SER A 222 -16.82 18.87 -0.63
N GLY A 223 -16.70 20.10 -1.12
CA GLY A 223 -17.50 21.22 -0.62
C GLY A 223 -16.99 21.78 0.72
N ILE A 224 -17.93 22.04 1.62
CA ILE A 224 -17.78 22.97 2.75
C ILE A 224 -16.88 22.39 3.84
N SER A 225 -17.03 21.12 4.20
CA SER A 225 -16.20 20.45 5.21
C SER A 225 -14.71 20.32 4.87
N ALA A 226 -14.33 20.28 3.58
CA ALA A 226 -12.92 20.26 3.17
C ALA A 226 -12.22 21.58 3.52
N SER A 227 -12.96 22.70 3.49
CA SER A 227 -12.46 24.01 3.89
C SER A 227 -12.24 24.12 5.41
N VAL A 228 -13.03 23.42 6.24
CA VAL A 228 -12.75 23.29 7.68
C VAL A 228 -11.43 22.59 7.89
N VAL A 229 -11.27 21.42 7.26
CA VAL A 229 -10.06 20.59 7.45
C VAL A 229 -8.82 21.31 6.94
N HIS A 230 -8.90 21.97 5.78
CA HIS A 230 -7.81 22.79 5.26
C HIS A 230 -7.48 23.96 6.21
N GLY A 231 -8.47 24.66 6.75
CA GLY A 231 -8.26 25.74 7.72
C GLY A 231 -7.67 25.26 9.05
N LEU A 232 -8.22 24.15 9.57
CA LEU A 232 -7.79 23.48 10.79
C LEU A 232 -6.33 23.02 10.71
N LEU A 233 -5.94 22.38 9.60
CA LEU A 233 -4.58 21.88 9.40
C LEU A 233 -3.61 23.01 9.02
N GLY A 234 -4.09 24.07 8.36
CA GLY A 234 -3.28 25.24 8.02
C GLY A 234 -2.82 26.02 9.25
N MET A 235 -3.65 26.14 10.29
CA MET A 235 -3.30 26.91 11.50
C MET A 235 -2.10 26.35 12.28
N PRO A 236 -2.00 25.03 12.58
CA PRO A 236 -0.80 24.46 13.19
C PRO A 236 0.44 24.58 12.31
N VAL A 237 0.29 24.47 10.99
CA VAL A 237 1.42 24.66 10.05
C VAL A 237 1.93 26.10 10.08
N GLU A 238 1.03 27.09 10.06
CA GLU A 238 1.36 28.50 10.23
C GLU A 238 2.00 28.77 11.61
N GLY A 239 1.64 27.98 12.64
CA GLY A 239 2.24 27.99 13.97
C GLY A 239 3.62 27.33 14.09
N GLY A 240 4.07 26.60 13.07
CA GLY A 240 5.40 25.98 13.03
C GLY A 240 5.42 24.45 13.19
N ALA A 241 4.33 23.74 12.87
CA ALA A 241 4.33 22.28 12.74
C ALA A 241 5.27 21.82 11.61
N ASP A 242 6.15 20.86 11.91
CA ASP A 242 7.21 20.37 11.00
C ASP A 242 6.99 18.94 10.48
N ASN A 243 5.94 18.26 10.91
CA ASN A 243 5.60 16.87 10.58
C ASN A 243 4.67 16.71 9.37
N VAL A 244 4.43 17.76 8.57
CA VAL A 244 3.52 17.70 7.42
C VAL A 244 3.87 16.57 6.46
N ASN A 245 5.15 16.39 6.14
CA ASN A 245 5.63 15.31 5.28
C ASN A 245 5.36 13.92 5.90
N GLN A 246 5.52 13.78 7.23
CA GLN A 246 5.24 12.51 7.90
C GLN A 246 3.75 12.14 7.81
N CYS A 247 2.85 13.07 8.12
CA CYS A 247 1.41 12.83 7.98
C CYS A 247 1.02 12.56 6.52
N PHE A 248 1.67 13.22 5.56
CA PHE A 248 1.45 13.03 4.12
C PHE A 248 1.82 11.61 3.66
N LEU A 249 2.97 11.09 4.11
CA LEU A 249 3.40 9.72 3.83
C LEU A 249 2.47 8.70 4.49
N GLU A 250 2.04 8.94 5.74
CA GLU A 250 1.09 8.08 6.44
C GLU A 250 -0.29 8.08 5.77
N ALA A 251 -0.80 9.24 5.38
CA ALA A 251 -2.06 9.36 4.63
C ALA A 251 -1.99 8.57 3.32
N SER A 252 -0.86 8.65 2.59
CA SER A 252 -0.62 7.92 1.36
C SER A 252 -0.57 6.41 1.55
N ARG A 253 0.07 5.97 2.64
CA ARG A 253 0.13 4.56 3.05
C ARG A 253 -1.26 3.98 3.32
N PHE A 254 -2.12 4.69 4.04
CA PHE A 254 -3.46 4.19 4.38
C PHE A 254 -4.49 4.37 3.27
N GLY A 255 -4.16 5.14 2.23
CA GLY A 255 -5.05 5.42 1.10
C GLY A 255 -6.03 6.54 1.40
N SER A 256 -5.62 7.52 2.18
CA SER A 256 -6.44 8.68 2.56
C SER A 256 -6.37 9.77 1.50
N THR A 257 -6.89 9.47 0.30
CA THR A 257 -6.73 10.28 -0.92
C THR A 257 -7.09 11.75 -0.73
N GLU A 258 -8.18 12.07 -0.02
CA GLU A 258 -8.52 13.47 0.23
C GLU A 258 -7.53 14.15 1.17
N LEU A 259 -7.14 13.48 2.26
CA LEU A 259 -6.17 14.06 3.17
C LEU A 259 -4.84 14.31 2.45
N VAL A 260 -4.41 13.41 1.56
CA VAL A 260 -3.27 13.61 0.66
C VAL A 260 -3.44 14.88 -0.17
N ARG A 261 -4.61 15.09 -0.78
CA ARG A 261 -4.94 16.29 -1.56
C ARG A 261 -4.88 17.58 -0.72
N ILE A 262 -5.49 17.58 0.46
CA ILE A 262 -5.46 18.74 1.37
C ILE A 262 -4.02 19.04 1.80
N LEU A 263 -3.24 18.01 2.14
CA LEU A 263 -1.84 18.16 2.54
C LEU A 263 -0.96 18.68 1.40
N LEU A 264 -1.20 18.28 0.15
CA LEU A 264 -0.54 18.87 -1.03
C LEU A 264 -0.83 20.37 -1.15
N GLN A 265 -2.09 20.79 -0.99
CA GLN A 265 -2.48 22.20 -1.06
C GLN A 265 -1.84 23.01 0.08
N ILE A 266 -1.83 22.47 1.30
CA ILE A 266 -1.18 23.11 2.46
C ILE A 266 0.33 23.23 2.24
N ALA A 267 0.99 22.17 1.74
CA ALA A 267 2.41 22.18 1.46
C ALA A 267 2.76 23.22 0.38
N GLN A 268 1.99 23.28 -0.71
CA GLN A 268 2.16 24.28 -1.77
C GLN A 268 1.99 25.71 -1.24
N ARG A 269 0.92 25.98 -0.47
CA ARG A 269 0.65 27.31 0.11
C ARG A 269 1.75 27.77 1.07
N ASN A 270 2.30 26.84 1.86
CA ASN A 270 3.32 27.15 2.87
C ASN A 270 4.76 26.92 2.38
N SER A 271 4.95 26.59 1.09
CA SER A 271 6.26 26.27 0.51
C SER A 271 7.02 25.17 1.28
N LEU A 272 6.29 24.14 1.73
CA LEU A 272 6.86 22.98 2.42
C LEU A 272 7.26 21.91 1.40
N ASP A 273 8.38 21.24 1.69
CA ASP A 273 8.85 20.11 0.91
C ASP A 273 8.16 18.81 1.38
N VAL A 274 7.42 18.17 0.47
CA VAL A 274 6.76 16.88 0.70
C VAL A 274 7.23 15.88 -0.33
N ASP A 275 7.57 14.67 0.11
CA ASP A 275 8.14 13.63 -0.75
C ASP A 275 7.04 12.85 -1.46
N VAL A 276 6.54 13.43 -2.57
CA VAL A 276 5.45 12.86 -3.38
C VAL A 276 5.85 11.52 -4.02
N ASP A 277 7.12 11.36 -4.41
CA ASP A 277 7.62 10.13 -5.02
C ASP A 277 7.70 8.99 -3.99
N LEU A 278 8.14 9.27 -2.75
CA LEU A 278 8.09 8.30 -1.66
C LEU A 278 6.65 7.96 -1.25
N ALA A 279 5.75 8.96 -1.24
CA ALA A 279 4.33 8.74 -1.02
C ALA A 279 3.73 7.79 -2.05
N LEU A 280 4.10 7.92 -3.34
CA LEU A 280 3.69 7.00 -4.40
C LEU A 280 4.24 5.59 -4.16
N GLY A 281 5.47 5.49 -3.64
CA GLY A 281 6.05 4.24 -3.14
C GLY A 281 5.21 3.55 -2.05
N PHE A 282 4.72 4.30 -1.07
CA PHE A 282 3.81 3.74 -0.06
C PHE A 282 2.44 3.37 -0.63
N ALA A 283 1.80 4.27 -1.39
CA ALA A 283 0.49 4.02 -1.98
C ALA A 283 0.49 2.77 -2.88
N SER A 284 1.52 2.63 -3.74
CA SER A 284 1.72 1.44 -4.58
C SER A 284 1.97 0.18 -3.75
N HIS A 285 2.77 0.25 -2.68
CA HIS A 285 3.03 -0.88 -1.80
C HIS A 285 1.72 -1.40 -1.16
N TYR A 286 0.80 -0.52 -0.78
CA TYR A 286 -0.47 -0.92 -0.17
C TYR A 286 -1.65 -0.94 -1.16
N SER A 287 -1.36 -0.89 -2.47
CA SER A 287 -2.36 -0.98 -3.56
C SER A 287 -3.47 0.07 -3.47
N LYS A 288 -3.13 1.29 -3.05
CA LYS A 288 -4.06 2.43 -2.92
C LYS A 288 -4.19 3.19 -4.24
N ILE A 289 -4.86 2.57 -5.22
CA ILE A 289 -4.91 3.06 -6.61
C ILE A 289 -5.42 4.51 -6.72
N GLU A 290 -6.52 4.84 -6.05
CA GLU A 290 -7.06 6.22 -6.07
C GLU A 290 -6.07 7.26 -5.52
N THR A 291 -5.30 6.87 -4.51
CA THR A 291 -4.25 7.73 -3.94
C THR A 291 -3.07 7.86 -4.90
N MET A 292 -2.72 6.79 -5.62
CA MET A 292 -1.69 6.85 -6.68
C MET A 292 -2.11 7.81 -7.81
N ASP A 293 -3.39 7.80 -8.20
CA ASP A 293 -3.94 8.76 -9.18
C ASP A 293 -3.77 10.20 -8.69
N CYS A 294 -4.19 10.49 -7.45
CA CYS A 294 -4.02 11.80 -6.82
C CYS A 294 -2.55 12.26 -6.78
N LEU A 295 -1.63 11.39 -6.37
CA LEU A 295 -0.20 11.71 -6.27
C LEU A 295 0.44 12.02 -7.62
N VAL A 296 0.01 11.37 -8.70
CA VAL A 296 0.52 11.65 -10.05
C VAL A 296 -0.13 12.89 -10.66
N GLU A 297 -1.45 13.03 -10.53
CA GLU A 297 -2.21 14.10 -11.21
C GLU A 297 -2.11 15.45 -10.49
N GLU A 298 -2.13 15.44 -9.16
CA GLU A 298 -2.13 16.66 -8.34
C GLU A 298 -0.77 16.88 -7.67
N GLY A 299 -0.10 15.80 -7.28
CA GLY A 299 1.24 15.83 -6.67
C GLY A 299 2.39 15.89 -7.67
N ASN A 300 2.14 15.67 -8.96
CA ASN A 300 3.16 15.60 -10.02
C ASN A 300 4.28 14.56 -9.75
N ALA A 301 3.96 13.42 -9.14
CA ALA A 301 4.93 12.34 -8.96
C ALA A 301 5.47 11.84 -10.32
N VAL A 302 6.79 11.61 -10.40
CA VAL A 302 7.49 11.23 -11.64
C VAL A 302 8.35 9.99 -11.50
N ALA A 303 8.69 9.56 -10.27
CA ALA A 303 9.58 8.43 -10.06
C ALA A 303 8.83 7.08 -10.03
N PHE A 304 8.55 6.52 -11.21
CA PHE A 304 7.77 5.27 -11.33
C PHE A 304 8.60 4.00 -11.17
N LEU A 305 9.91 4.06 -11.44
CA LEU A 305 10.79 2.88 -11.46
C LEU A 305 10.73 2.06 -10.17
N SER A 306 11.03 2.67 -9.02
CA SER A 306 11.12 1.95 -7.74
C SER A 306 9.77 1.37 -7.29
N PRO A 307 8.65 2.14 -7.33
CA PRO A 307 7.31 1.60 -7.10
C PRO A 307 6.93 0.42 -8.02
N LEU A 308 7.19 0.54 -9.33
CA LEU A 308 6.87 -0.50 -10.30
C LEU A 308 7.67 -1.78 -10.06
N MET A 309 8.99 -1.67 -9.84
CA MET A 309 9.84 -2.82 -9.54
C MET A 309 9.37 -3.56 -8.29
N ARG A 310 9.09 -2.83 -7.20
CA ARG A 310 8.56 -3.41 -5.95
C ARG A 310 7.21 -4.10 -6.14
N ALA A 311 6.33 -3.54 -6.97
CA ALA A 311 5.05 -4.16 -7.30
C ALA A 311 5.25 -5.46 -8.10
N ALA A 312 6.19 -5.46 -9.04
CA ALA A 312 6.54 -6.61 -9.86
C ALA A 312 7.15 -7.75 -9.04
N GLU A 313 8.07 -7.47 -8.11
CA GLU A 313 8.67 -8.45 -7.18
C GLU A 313 7.62 -9.12 -6.28
N ARG A 314 6.65 -8.33 -5.80
CA ARG A 314 5.59 -8.81 -4.90
C ARG A 314 4.47 -9.56 -5.61
N GLY A 315 4.34 -9.41 -6.94
CA GLY A 315 3.26 -10.02 -7.70
C GLY A 315 1.95 -9.23 -7.65
N CYS A 316 2.00 -7.91 -7.47
CA CYS A 316 0.79 -7.08 -7.43
C CYS A 316 0.34 -6.69 -8.84
N VAL A 317 -0.51 -7.52 -9.45
CA VAL A 317 -1.00 -7.33 -10.84
C VAL A 317 -1.65 -5.96 -11.04
N GLN A 318 -2.56 -5.57 -10.14
CA GLN A 318 -3.31 -4.31 -10.26
C GLN A 318 -2.41 -3.07 -10.32
N VAL A 319 -1.38 -3.02 -9.47
CA VAL A 319 -0.42 -1.89 -9.42
C VAL A 319 0.48 -1.89 -10.65
N VAL A 320 0.93 -3.06 -11.11
CA VAL A 320 1.74 -3.17 -12.34
C VAL A 320 0.93 -2.71 -13.56
N GLU A 321 -0.31 -3.18 -13.70
CA GLU A 321 -1.20 -2.73 -14.79
C GLU A 321 -1.41 -1.21 -14.76
N TRP A 322 -1.56 -0.63 -13.57
CA TRP A 322 -1.74 0.80 -13.41
C TRP A 322 -0.54 1.58 -13.96
N PHE A 323 0.68 1.19 -13.60
CA PHE A 323 1.92 1.81 -14.10
C PHE A 323 2.08 1.65 -15.62
N VAL A 324 1.79 0.46 -16.16
CA VAL A 324 1.85 0.21 -17.62
C VAL A 324 0.86 1.09 -18.37
N LYS A 325 -0.38 1.25 -17.87
CA LYS A 325 -1.42 2.11 -18.46
C LYS A 325 -1.03 3.60 -18.42
N ARG A 326 -0.23 4.03 -17.45
CA ARG A 326 0.30 5.40 -17.32
C ARG A 326 1.50 5.69 -18.24
N GLY A 327 1.98 4.71 -19.00
CA GLY A 327 3.03 4.93 -20.01
C GLY A 327 4.44 4.99 -19.43
N CYS A 328 4.81 4.04 -18.56
CA CYS A 328 6.19 3.88 -18.09
C CYS A 328 7.21 3.80 -19.22
N ARG A 329 8.43 4.24 -18.94
CA ARG A 329 9.54 4.24 -19.90
C ARG A 329 9.98 2.81 -20.22
N GLU A 330 10.54 2.61 -21.41
CA GLU A 330 10.98 1.29 -21.89
C GLU A 330 11.94 0.59 -20.93
N MET A 331 12.90 1.33 -20.36
CA MET A 331 13.85 0.81 -19.38
C MET A 331 13.18 0.42 -18.05
N GLU A 332 12.15 1.15 -17.62
CA GLU A 332 11.41 0.85 -16.38
C GLU A 332 10.64 -0.46 -16.53
N LEU A 333 9.99 -0.66 -17.68
CA LEU A 333 9.31 -1.91 -18.02
C LEU A 333 10.28 -3.08 -18.08
N CYS A 334 11.48 -2.89 -18.64
CA CYS A 334 12.51 -3.91 -18.69
C CYS A 334 13.00 -4.30 -17.28
N LEU A 335 13.29 -3.33 -16.42
CA LEU A 335 13.72 -3.58 -15.05
C LEU A 335 12.61 -4.25 -14.21
N ALA A 336 11.35 -3.86 -14.42
CA ALA A 336 10.21 -4.50 -13.79
C ALA A 336 10.05 -5.97 -14.25
N LEU A 337 10.24 -6.25 -15.54
CA LEU A 337 10.25 -7.61 -16.08
C LEU A 337 11.38 -8.44 -15.43
N THR A 338 12.59 -7.89 -15.32
CA THR A 338 13.71 -8.56 -14.64
C THR A 338 13.36 -8.86 -13.18
N ALA A 339 12.76 -7.91 -12.46
CA ALA A 339 12.38 -8.06 -11.06
C ALA A 339 11.28 -9.13 -10.86
N ALA A 340 10.25 -9.14 -11.71
CA ALA A 340 9.23 -10.20 -11.74
C ALA A 340 9.86 -11.57 -12.04
N THR A 341 10.82 -11.61 -12.96
CA THR A 341 11.54 -12.83 -13.36
C THR A 341 12.39 -13.36 -12.21
N SER A 342 13.15 -12.51 -11.51
CA SER A 342 13.90 -12.93 -10.32
C SER A 342 13.00 -13.47 -9.23
N SER A 343 11.88 -12.83 -8.94
CA SER A 343 10.98 -13.26 -7.88
C SER A 343 10.02 -14.38 -8.32
N SER A 344 10.25 -14.99 -9.50
CA SER A 344 9.40 -16.04 -10.08
C SER A 344 7.92 -15.68 -10.15
N ARG A 345 7.60 -14.39 -10.36
CA ARG A 345 6.24 -13.88 -10.59
C ARG A 345 5.87 -14.05 -12.06
N VAL A 346 5.65 -15.30 -12.47
CA VAL A 346 5.40 -15.68 -13.87
C VAL A 346 4.21 -14.93 -14.47
N GLU A 347 3.13 -14.71 -13.71
CA GLU A 347 1.96 -13.95 -14.17
C GLU A 347 2.31 -12.49 -14.54
N ILE A 348 3.10 -11.82 -13.71
CA ILE A 348 3.56 -10.45 -13.97
C ILE A 348 4.54 -10.42 -15.14
N ALA A 349 5.48 -11.37 -15.18
CA ALA A 349 6.44 -11.46 -16.28
C ALA A 349 5.70 -11.68 -17.62
N ALA A 350 4.65 -12.50 -17.63
CA ALA A 350 3.80 -12.73 -18.79
C ALA A 350 3.05 -11.48 -19.23
N TYR A 351 2.55 -10.70 -18.27
CA TYR A 351 1.91 -9.43 -18.55
C TYR A 351 2.88 -8.39 -19.10
N LEU A 352 4.08 -8.25 -18.51
CA LEU A 352 5.06 -7.22 -18.88
C LEU A 352 5.79 -7.52 -20.19
N LEU A 353 6.10 -8.79 -20.49
CA LEU A 353 6.94 -9.16 -21.64
C LEU A 353 6.46 -8.56 -22.99
N PRO A 354 5.15 -8.57 -23.34
CA PRO A 354 4.66 -7.93 -24.55
C PRO A 354 4.84 -6.40 -24.61
N HIS A 355 4.96 -5.74 -23.46
CA HIS A 355 5.09 -4.28 -23.36
C HIS A 355 6.55 -3.79 -23.44
N VAL A 356 7.54 -4.68 -23.26
CA VAL A 356 8.95 -4.32 -23.39
C VAL A 356 9.37 -4.35 -24.87
N PRO A 357 9.97 -3.28 -25.42
CA PRO A 357 10.44 -3.28 -26.79
C PRO A 357 11.51 -4.34 -27.04
N ARG A 358 11.40 -5.05 -28.17
CA ARG A 358 12.33 -6.12 -28.55
C ARG A 358 13.78 -5.66 -28.64
N ALA A 359 14.02 -4.42 -29.08
CA ALA A 359 15.36 -3.86 -29.16
C ALA A 359 16.03 -3.78 -27.77
N VAL A 360 15.26 -3.42 -26.73
CA VAL A 360 15.74 -3.37 -25.34
C VAL A 360 16.00 -4.78 -24.81
N LEU A 361 15.06 -5.72 -25.05
CA LEU A 361 15.23 -7.12 -24.65
C LEU A 361 16.47 -7.76 -25.28
N ALA A 362 16.73 -7.49 -26.56
CA ALA A 362 17.90 -8.01 -27.26
C ALA A 362 19.20 -7.37 -26.77
N ALA A 363 19.20 -6.07 -26.49
CA ALA A 363 20.39 -5.36 -26.00
C ALA A 363 20.78 -5.76 -24.57
N LEU A 364 19.81 -6.09 -23.72
CA LEU A 364 20.01 -6.42 -22.30
C LEU A 364 19.80 -7.91 -21.98
N SER A 365 19.77 -8.77 -23.00
CA SER A 365 19.33 -10.16 -22.84
C SER A 365 20.18 -10.94 -21.83
N VAL A 366 21.49 -10.68 -21.80
CA VAL A 366 22.43 -11.35 -20.88
C VAL A 366 22.24 -10.81 -19.48
N GLU A 367 22.15 -9.49 -19.32
CA GLU A 367 21.98 -8.77 -18.06
C GLU A 367 20.66 -9.14 -17.39
N ILE A 368 19.57 -9.29 -18.17
CA ILE A 368 18.27 -9.73 -17.66
C ILE A 368 18.39 -11.12 -17.01
N LEU A 369 19.03 -12.09 -17.68
CA LEU A 369 19.19 -13.43 -17.13
C LEU A 369 20.11 -13.45 -15.91
N LYS A 370 21.24 -12.72 -15.97
CA LYS A 370 22.18 -12.59 -14.84
C LYS A 370 21.47 -12.03 -13.60
N ALA A 371 20.83 -10.86 -13.74
CA ALA A 371 20.12 -10.19 -12.65
C ALA A 371 18.93 -11.00 -12.14
N ALA A 372 18.21 -11.69 -13.02
CA ALA A 372 17.14 -12.60 -12.62
C ALA A 372 17.67 -13.76 -11.76
N GLY A 373 18.84 -14.32 -12.10
CA GLY A 373 19.48 -15.37 -11.33
C GLY A 373 19.98 -14.91 -9.96
N GLU A 374 20.60 -13.72 -9.88
CA GLU A 374 21.18 -13.19 -8.63
C GLU A 374 20.14 -13.04 -7.52
N ARG A 375 18.94 -12.60 -7.88
CA ARG A 375 17.83 -12.33 -6.94
C ARG A 375 16.80 -13.45 -6.86
N SER A 376 17.12 -14.63 -7.40
CA SER A 376 16.17 -15.74 -7.56
C SER A 376 15.83 -16.49 -6.26
N GLY A 377 16.63 -16.34 -5.20
CA GLY A 377 16.44 -17.07 -3.95
C GLY A 377 16.44 -18.60 -4.13
N GLY A 378 17.08 -19.10 -5.18
CA GLY A 378 17.14 -20.52 -5.56
C GLY A 378 16.02 -21.02 -6.47
N SER A 379 15.07 -20.17 -6.90
CA SER A 379 13.99 -20.56 -7.82
C SER A 379 14.17 -19.97 -9.22
N PHE A 380 14.41 -20.82 -10.21
CA PHE A 380 14.58 -20.41 -11.62
C PHE A 380 13.29 -20.48 -12.45
N ASN A 381 12.11 -20.56 -11.82
CA ASN A 381 10.84 -20.66 -12.54
C ASN A 381 10.57 -19.45 -13.44
N GLY A 382 10.93 -18.24 -12.98
CA GLY A 382 10.83 -17.03 -13.80
C GLY A 382 11.78 -17.06 -15.00
N VAL A 383 13.05 -17.46 -14.80
CA VAL A 383 14.03 -17.61 -15.88
C VAL A 383 13.57 -18.67 -16.89
N GLU A 384 13.09 -19.81 -16.41
CA GLU A 384 12.54 -20.87 -17.26
C GLU A 384 11.34 -20.38 -18.07
N TYR A 385 10.44 -19.62 -17.44
CA TYR A 385 9.31 -19.00 -18.13
C TYR A 385 9.76 -18.06 -19.25
N LEU A 386 10.73 -17.18 -18.98
CA LEU A 386 11.23 -16.21 -19.95
C LEU A 386 11.83 -16.92 -21.18
N LEU A 387 12.63 -17.96 -20.96
CA LEU A 387 13.22 -18.79 -22.02
C LEU A 387 12.15 -19.56 -22.81
N LYS A 388 11.20 -20.21 -22.12
CA LYS A 388 10.07 -20.89 -22.78
C LYS A 388 9.20 -19.95 -23.61
N SER A 389 9.12 -18.69 -23.22
CA SER A 389 8.31 -17.69 -23.90
C SER A 389 8.95 -17.13 -25.17
N ASP A 390 10.17 -17.55 -25.51
CA ASP A 390 10.97 -16.98 -26.59
C ASP A 390 11.03 -15.46 -26.48
N PHE A 391 11.55 -14.96 -25.35
CA PHE A 391 11.46 -13.54 -24.99
C PHE A 391 12.11 -12.59 -26.01
N LEU A 392 13.04 -13.08 -26.85
CA LEU A 392 13.63 -12.31 -27.94
C LEU A 392 12.81 -12.36 -29.23
N GLY A 393 11.84 -13.27 -29.33
CA GLY A 393 11.06 -13.54 -30.54
C GLY A 393 11.87 -14.19 -31.67
N ASP A 394 13.06 -14.70 -31.34
CA ASP A 394 13.91 -15.50 -32.21
C ASP A 394 14.49 -16.67 -31.41
N PRO A 395 14.09 -17.92 -31.70
CA PRO A 395 14.55 -19.10 -30.97
C PRO A 395 16.07 -19.24 -30.95
N VAL A 396 16.75 -18.91 -32.04
CA VAL A 396 18.21 -19.05 -32.15
C VAL A 396 18.90 -18.08 -31.19
N SER A 397 18.48 -16.81 -31.20
CA SER A 397 18.97 -15.80 -30.26
C SER A 397 18.68 -16.18 -28.82
N THR A 398 17.45 -16.62 -28.49
CA THR A 398 17.07 -17.00 -27.13
C THR A 398 17.95 -18.14 -26.58
N TYR A 399 18.19 -19.19 -27.38
CA TYR A 399 19.09 -20.27 -26.99
C TYR A 399 20.56 -19.82 -26.92
N SER A 400 21.01 -18.98 -27.85
CA SER A 400 22.38 -18.46 -27.86
C SER A 400 22.71 -17.65 -26.61
N VAL A 401 21.75 -16.85 -26.13
CA VAL A 401 21.91 -16.08 -24.89
C VAL A 401 22.00 -17.01 -23.68
N ALA A 402 21.11 -18.01 -23.60
CA ALA A 402 21.17 -19.00 -22.51
C ALA A 402 22.51 -19.75 -22.49
N ASP A 403 23.03 -20.13 -23.66
CA ASP A 403 24.33 -20.80 -23.79
C ASP A 403 25.50 -19.87 -23.43
N THR A 404 25.43 -18.59 -23.80
CA THR A 404 26.42 -17.56 -23.45
C THR A 404 26.52 -17.38 -21.93
N VAL A 405 25.38 -17.31 -21.23
CA VAL A 405 25.37 -17.20 -19.76
C VAL A 405 25.86 -18.50 -19.11
N ALA A 406 25.47 -19.66 -19.64
CA ALA A 406 25.90 -20.98 -19.15
C ALA A 406 27.41 -21.19 -19.23
N LYS A 407 28.06 -20.68 -20.29
CA LYS A 407 29.51 -20.78 -20.55
C LYS A 407 30.30 -19.59 -20.01
N SER A 408 29.65 -18.64 -19.34
CA SER A 408 30.31 -17.41 -18.92
C SER A 408 31.36 -17.67 -17.85
N GLU A 409 32.59 -17.20 -18.08
CA GLU A 409 33.68 -17.19 -17.10
C GLU A 409 33.56 -16.02 -16.11
N ASP A 410 32.58 -15.15 -16.30
CA ASP A 410 32.33 -14.01 -15.43
C ASP A 410 31.86 -14.50 -14.04
N GLU A 411 32.64 -14.16 -13.02
CA GLU A 411 32.38 -14.51 -11.61
C GLU A 411 31.15 -13.79 -11.04
N SER A 412 30.66 -12.72 -11.69
CA SER A 412 29.42 -12.05 -11.28
C SER A 412 28.18 -12.89 -11.56
N VAL A 413 28.26 -13.85 -12.48
CA VAL A 413 27.12 -14.71 -12.82
C VAL A 413 26.93 -15.78 -11.75
N PRO A 414 25.75 -15.89 -11.11
CA PRO A 414 25.51 -16.87 -10.06
C PRO A 414 25.77 -18.30 -10.52
N LEU A 415 26.54 -19.06 -9.74
CA LEU A 415 26.87 -20.46 -10.05
C LEU A 415 25.62 -21.33 -10.22
N GLU A 416 24.61 -21.12 -9.39
CA GLU A 416 23.33 -21.83 -9.47
C GLU A 416 22.62 -21.59 -10.81
N LEU A 417 22.66 -20.36 -11.32
CA LEU A 417 22.13 -20.02 -12.65
C LEU A 417 22.93 -20.72 -13.76
N LYS A 418 24.28 -20.70 -13.68
CA LYS A 418 25.14 -21.38 -14.66
C LYS A 418 24.79 -22.87 -14.71
N THR A 419 24.73 -23.54 -13.55
CA THR A 419 24.38 -24.96 -13.45
C THR A 419 23.00 -25.24 -14.03
N PHE A 420 21.98 -24.46 -13.66
CA PHE A 420 20.63 -24.60 -14.22
C PHE A 420 20.61 -24.49 -15.75
N LEU A 421 21.28 -23.48 -16.31
CA LEU A 421 21.35 -23.30 -17.76
C LEU A 421 22.17 -24.41 -18.43
N GLN A 422 23.28 -24.85 -17.82
CA GLN A 422 24.09 -25.97 -18.32
C GLN A 422 23.29 -27.27 -18.36
N GLU A 423 22.46 -27.54 -17.36
CA GLU A 423 21.64 -28.76 -17.28
C GLU A 423 20.45 -28.76 -18.24
N HIS A 424 19.85 -27.60 -18.51
CA HIS A 424 18.56 -27.53 -19.21
C HIS A 424 18.58 -26.77 -20.53
N TRP A 425 19.32 -25.68 -20.66
CA TRP A 425 19.13 -24.67 -21.72
C TRP A 425 20.36 -24.42 -22.61
N SER A 426 21.51 -24.99 -22.28
CA SER A 426 22.76 -24.87 -23.04
C SER A 426 22.85 -25.84 -24.22
N GLU A 427 23.84 -25.64 -25.09
CA GLU A 427 24.18 -26.60 -26.14
C GLU A 427 24.65 -27.95 -25.55
N ALA A 428 25.30 -27.94 -24.39
CA ALA A 428 25.69 -29.15 -23.67
C ALA A 428 24.45 -29.93 -23.20
N ALA A 429 23.41 -29.23 -22.72
CA ALA A 429 22.13 -29.83 -22.34
C ALA A 429 21.48 -30.54 -23.54
N PHE A 430 21.54 -29.94 -24.73
CA PHE A 430 21.05 -30.57 -25.97
C PHE A 430 21.77 -31.87 -26.27
N LYS A 431 23.12 -31.85 -26.27
CA LYS A 431 23.95 -33.06 -26.52
C LYS A 431 23.68 -34.15 -25.49
N GLN A 432 23.51 -33.77 -24.22
CA GLN A 432 23.16 -34.69 -23.16
C GLN A 432 21.76 -35.30 -23.36
N GLY A 433 20.77 -34.50 -23.77
CA GLY A 433 19.43 -34.98 -24.13
C GLY A 433 19.43 -35.98 -25.29
N VAL A 434 20.22 -35.71 -26.34
CA VAL A 434 20.42 -36.67 -27.45
C VAL A 434 21.01 -38.00 -26.93
N LYS A 435 22.04 -37.94 -26.08
CA LYS A 435 22.66 -39.13 -25.49
C LYS A 435 21.68 -39.94 -24.65
N GLU A 436 20.92 -39.28 -23.76
CA GLU A 436 19.91 -39.93 -22.92
C GLU A 436 18.83 -40.61 -23.76
N SER A 437 18.38 -39.98 -24.84
CA SER A 437 17.40 -40.57 -25.76
C SER A 437 17.94 -41.80 -26.48
N ARG A 438 19.21 -41.79 -26.91
CA ARG A 438 19.89 -42.98 -27.46
C ARG A 438 19.99 -44.11 -26.45
N ASP A 439 20.42 -43.80 -25.22
CA ASP A 439 20.56 -44.80 -24.17
C ASP A 439 19.20 -45.41 -23.81
N ASN A 440 18.15 -44.59 -23.72
CA ASN A 440 16.78 -45.04 -23.52
C ASN A 440 16.30 -45.93 -24.67
N PHE A 441 16.58 -45.56 -25.92
CA PHE A 441 16.26 -46.38 -27.09
C PHE A 441 16.99 -47.73 -27.05
N LEU A 442 18.29 -47.76 -26.74
CA LEU A 442 19.07 -49.00 -26.62
C LEU A 442 18.53 -49.91 -25.51
N ASN A 443 18.19 -49.33 -24.36
CA ASN A 443 17.57 -50.05 -23.25
C ASN A 443 16.21 -50.63 -23.66
N PHE A 444 15.36 -49.83 -24.33
CA PHE A 444 14.09 -50.30 -24.87
C PHE A 444 14.28 -51.45 -25.87
N MET A 445 15.24 -51.33 -26.80
CA MET A 445 15.54 -52.36 -27.78
C MET A 445 16.07 -53.66 -27.15
N ARG A 446 16.85 -53.58 -26.06
CA ARG A 446 17.27 -54.74 -25.28
C ARG A 446 16.08 -55.44 -24.65
N VAL A 447 15.17 -54.70 -24.01
CA VAL A 447 13.93 -55.26 -23.43
C VAL A 447 13.04 -55.85 -24.52
N LEU A 448 12.93 -55.20 -25.68
CA LEU A 448 12.14 -55.68 -26.81
C LEU A 448 12.65 -57.02 -27.38
N LYS A 449 13.97 -57.18 -27.47
CA LYS A 449 14.61 -58.36 -28.08
C LYS A 449 14.81 -59.52 -27.10
N ILE A 450 15.19 -59.22 -25.86
CA ILE A 450 15.70 -60.19 -24.87
C ILE A 450 14.74 -60.32 -23.67
N GLY A 451 13.73 -59.47 -23.55
CA GLY A 451 12.78 -59.52 -22.43
C GLY A 451 11.96 -60.80 -22.40
N GLU A 452 11.99 -61.50 -21.27
CA GLU A 452 11.27 -62.77 -21.02
C GLU A 452 10.04 -62.59 -20.11
N SER A 453 9.58 -61.36 -19.90
CA SER A 453 8.36 -61.10 -19.13
C SER A 453 7.15 -61.79 -19.76
N GLY A 454 6.18 -62.21 -18.92
CA GLY A 454 4.96 -62.88 -19.37
C GLY A 454 4.17 -62.10 -20.44
N ILE A 455 4.31 -60.77 -20.47
CA ILE A 455 3.94 -59.92 -21.61
C ILE A 455 5.22 -59.60 -22.38
N ARG A 456 5.39 -60.16 -23.58
CA ARG A 456 6.57 -59.89 -24.41
C ARG A 456 6.31 -58.66 -25.26
N LEU A 457 7.12 -57.60 -25.12
CA LEU A 457 6.93 -56.35 -25.85
C LEU A 457 6.94 -56.54 -27.38
N LYS A 458 7.64 -57.56 -27.89
CA LYS A 458 7.68 -57.90 -29.33
C LYS A 458 6.33 -58.37 -29.89
N ASP A 459 5.45 -58.90 -29.03
CA ASP A 459 4.12 -59.39 -29.43
C ASP A 459 3.10 -58.25 -29.54
N LEU A 460 3.46 -57.03 -29.12
CA LEU A 460 2.59 -55.86 -29.19
C LEU A 460 2.60 -55.22 -30.59
N PRO A 461 1.46 -54.68 -31.06
CA PRO A 461 1.38 -53.83 -32.25
C PRO A 461 2.43 -52.71 -32.25
N ALA A 462 2.95 -52.37 -33.43
CA ALA A 462 3.99 -51.33 -33.57
C ALA A 462 3.63 -49.99 -32.90
N PRO A 463 2.40 -49.44 -33.04
CA PRO A 463 2.04 -48.19 -32.37
C PRO A 463 2.08 -48.28 -30.83
N LEU A 464 1.76 -49.43 -30.24
CA LEU A 464 1.83 -49.63 -28.79
C LEU A 464 3.29 -49.74 -28.31
N ARG A 465 4.16 -50.35 -29.11
CA ARG A 465 5.61 -50.37 -28.82
C ARG A 465 6.21 -48.97 -28.84
N VAL A 466 5.86 -48.16 -29.84
CA VAL A 466 6.26 -46.74 -29.92
C VAL A 466 5.72 -45.96 -28.73
N ALA A 467 4.45 -46.18 -28.36
CA ALA A 467 3.85 -45.52 -27.21
C ALA A 467 4.59 -45.84 -25.90
N ILE A 468 4.92 -47.10 -25.64
CA ILE A 468 5.68 -47.48 -24.45
C ILE A 468 7.05 -46.79 -24.43
N ALA A 469 7.72 -46.69 -25.59
CA ALA A 469 9.04 -46.07 -25.70
C ALA A 469 9.01 -44.55 -25.51
N TYR A 470 8.03 -43.85 -26.08
CA TYR A 470 8.09 -42.39 -26.24
C TYR A 470 6.93 -41.60 -25.62
N MET A 471 5.89 -42.23 -25.08
CA MET A 471 4.82 -41.50 -24.36
C MET A 471 5.32 -40.66 -23.17
N PRO A 472 6.30 -41.12 -22.36
CA PRO A 472 6.84 -40.28 -21.28
C PRO A 472 7.48 -38.99 -21.81
N LEU A 473 8.24 -39.08 -22.90
CA LEU A 473 8.85 -37.92 -23.56
C LEU A 473 7.78 -36.99 -24.14
N TYR A 474 6.79 -37.55 -24.87
CA TYR A 474 5.68 -36.78 -25.41
C TYR A 474 4.93 -35.99 -24.33
N ARG A 475 4.54 -36.66 -23.23
CA ARG A 475 3.89 -36.00 -22.08
C ARG A 475 4.78 -34.95 -21.43
N GLY A 476 6.08 -35.21 -21.36
CA GLY A 476 7.07 -34.24 -20.89
C GLY A 476 7.10 -32.97 -21.74
N CYS A 477 7.11 -33.10 -23.07
CA CYS A 477 7.06 -31.97 -24.00
C CYS A 477 5.74 -31.20 -23.91
N VAL A 478 4.59 -31.90 -23.88
CA VAL A 478 3.27 -31.28 -23.71
C VAL A 478 3.18 -30.51 -22.40
N LYS A 479 3.65 -31.12 -21.29
CA LYS A 479 3.65 -30.48 -19.97
C LYS A 479 4.61 -29.28 -19.90
N ALA A 480 5.75 -29.34 -20.57
CA ALA A 480 6.71 -28.25 -20.59
C ALA A 480 6.13 -26.99 -21.22
N GLY A 481 5.30 -27.15 -22.27
CA GLY A 481 4.56 -26.07 -22.94
C GLY A 481 5.45 -24.94 -23.46
N GLY A 482 4.83 -23.79 -23.75
CA GLY A 482 5.53 -22.59 -24.21
C GLY A 482 5.88 -22.58 -25.69
N ARG A 483 6.62 -21.55 -26.12
CA ARG A 483 7.11 -21.41 -27.50
C ARG A 483 8.39 -22.21 -27.74
N LEU A 484 9.22 -22.35 -26.71
CA LEU A 484 10.46 -23.14 -26.73
C LEU A 484 10.43 -24.25 -25.68
N LEU A 485 11.01 -25.39 -26.03
CA LEU A 485 11.37 -26.44 -25.07
C LEU A 485 12.77 -26.18 -24.53
N SER A 486 13.08 -26.71 -23.34
CA SER A 486 14.46 -26.78 -22.87
C SER A 486 15.34 -27.52 -23.89
N GLN A 487 16.61 -27.13 -24.03
CA GLN A 487 17.54 -27.76 -24.97
C GLN A 487 17.67 -29.26 -24.71
N LYS A 488 17.63 -29.67 -23.44
CA LYS A 488 17.64 -31.10 -23.06
C LYS A 488 16.45 -31.87 -23.64
N LEU A 489 15.22 -31.39 -23.44
CA LEU A 489 14.01 -32.03 -23.99
C LEU A 489 14.01 -31.97 -25.52
N ARG A 490 14.46 -30.86 -26.11
CA ARG A 490 14.60 -30.70 -27.55
C ARG A 490 15.56 -31.76 -28.13
N GLY A 491 16.70 -31.99 -27.50
CA GLY A 491 17.67 -33.02 -27.90
C GLY A 491 17.08 -34.43 -27.84
N GLN A 492 16.35 -34.74 -26.76
CA GLN A 492 15.67 -36.03 -26.64
C GLN A 492 14.64 -36.26 -27.75
N LEU A 493 13.86 -35.22 -28.06
CA LEU A 493 12.80 -35.24 -29.07
C LEU A 493 13.34 -35.37 -30.49
N VAL A 494 14.38 -34.63 -30.85
CA VAL A 494 15.03 -34.71 -32.17
C VAL A 494 15.60 -36.11 -32.40
N GLU A 495 16.29 -36.67 -31.40
CA GLU A 495 16.84 -38.02 -31.51
C GLU A 495 15.72 -39.07 -31.58
N ALA A 496 14.66 -38.94 -30.80
CA ALA A 496 13.51 -39.85 -30.86
C ALA A 496 12.88 -39.89 -32.26
N VAL A 497 12.69 -38.73 -32.89
CA VAL A 497 12.16 -38.64 -34.26
C VAL A 497 13.13 -39.24 -35.27
N LYS A 498 14.43 -38.99 -35.14
CA LYS A 498 15.45 -39.61 -35.98
C LYS A 498 15.40 -41.14 -35.93
N GLN A 499 15.22 -41.72 -34.74
CA GLN A 499 15.08 -43.17 -34.57
C GLN A 499 13.79 -43.74 -35.18
N LEU A 500 12.69 -42.95 -35.21
CA LEU A 500 11.42 -43.38 -35.79
C LEU A 500 11.39 -43.29 -37.33
N GLN A 501 12.06 -42.30 -37.93
CA GLN A 501 12.04 -42.07 -39.38
C GLN A 501 13.14 -42.82 -40.15
N GLY A 502 14.16 -43.35 -39.47
CA GLY A 502 15.14 -44.27 -40.06
C GLY A 502 16.22 -43.66 -40.97
N PHE A 503 16.40 -42.34 -41.03
CA PHE A 503 17.44 -41.68 -41.85
C PHE A 503 18.06 -40.43 -41.19
N ASP A 504 19.30 -40.09 -41.61
CA ASP A 504 20.04 -38.85 -41.33
C ASP A 504 19.31 -37.65 -41.98
N VAL A 505 18.24 -37.18 -41.36
CA VAL A 505 17.67 -35.87 -41.70
C VAL A 505 18.70 -34.83 -41.26
N GLU A 506 19.17 -33.97 -42.18
CA GLU A 506 20.01 -32.82 -41.87
C GLU A 506 19.38 -32.04 -40.70
N THR A 507 19.94 -32.27 -39.51
CA THR A 507 19.31 -32.03 -38.22
C THR A 507 19.15 -30.54 -37.87
N GLU A 508 19.80 -29.66 -38.63
CA GLU A 508 19.94 -28.24 -38.27
C GLU A 508 18.96 -27.32 -39.02
N GLY A 509 18.53 -27.66 -40.24
CA GLY A 509 17.72 -26.77 -41.09
C GLY A 509 16.20 -26.99 -41.03
N VAL A 510 15.75 -28.21 -40.75
CA VAL A 510 14.36 -28.64 -41.00
C VAL A 510 13.43 -28.45 -39.79
N TYR A 511 13.98 -28.34 -38.57
CA TYR A 511 13.19 -28.30 -37.34
C TYR A 511 13.21 -26.92 -36.68
N LYS A 512 12.64 -25.92 -37.36
CA LYS A 512 12.54 -24.54 -36.85
C LYS A 512 11.60 -24.38 -35.65
N GLY A 513 10.74 -25.37 -35.37
CA GLY A 513 9.86 -25.36 -34.20
C GLY A 513 9.62 -26.75 -33.63
N HIS A 514 9.62 -26.87 -32.29
CA HIS A 514 9.41 -28.14 -31.60
C HIS A 514 8.04 -28.78 -31.91
N HIS A 515 7.02 -27.98 -32.24
CA HIS A 515 5.69 -28.42 -32.67
C HIS A 515 5.73 -29.34 -33.90
N GLN A 516 6.61 -29.07 -34.88
CA GLN A 516 6.76 -29.90 -36.06
C GLN A 516 7.36 -31.27 -35.71
N VAL A 517 8.34 -31.28 -34.80
CA VAL A 517 8.97 -32.51 -34.32
C VAL A 517 8.00 -33.32 -33.48
N MET A 518 7.19 -32.66 -32.65
CA MET A 518 6.12 -33.30 -31.89
C MET A 518 5.06 -33.92 -32.78
N ALA A 519 4.64 -33.25 -33.87
CA ALA A 519 3.66 -33.80 -34.81
C ALA A 519 4.13 -35.11 -35.46
N VAL A 520 5.44 -35.23 -35.74
CA VAL A 520 6.03 -36.50 -36.22
C VAL A 520 5.92 -37.60 -35.18
N LEU A 521 6.18 -37.28 -33.91
CA LEU A 521 6.05 -38.25 -32.82
C LEU A 521 4.57 -38.66 -32.63
N GLU A 522 3.65 -37.69 -32.62
CA GLU A 522 2.20 -37.89 -32.51
C GLU A 522 1.65 -38.81 -33.60
N HIS A 523 2.14 -38.69 -34.83
CA HIS A 523 1.72 -39.54 -35.95
C HIS A 523 1.96 -41.03 -35.70
N HIS A 524 3.01 -41.37 -34.93
CA HIS A 524 3.36 -42.76 -34.61
C HIS A 524 2.70 -43.25 -33.30
N LEU A 525 2.01 -42.38 -32.57
CA LEU A 525 1.34 -42.70 -31.31
C LEU A 525 -0.13 -43.07 -31.53
N PRO A 526 -0.69 -44.01 -30.74
CA PRO A 526 -2.12 -44.32 -30.78
C PRO A 526 -2.98 -43.10 -30.46
N ILE A 527 -3.92 -42.77 -31.35
CA ILE A 527 -4.76 -41.56 -31.28
C ILE A 527 -5.50 -41.42 -29.93
N PHE A 528 -5.94 -42.53 -29.33
CA PHE A 528 -6.65 -42.51 -28.04
C PHE A 528 -5.75 -42.09 -26.86
N LEU A 529 -4.43 -42.31 -26.95
CA LEU A 529 -3.46 -41.87 -25.93
C LEU A 529 -3.10 -40.39 -26.07
N VAL A 530 -3.08 -39.90 -27.30
CA VAL A 530 -2.82 -38.48 -27.61
C VAL A 530 -4.00 -37.61 -27.15
N LYS A 531 -5.24 -37.99 -27.51
CA LYS A 531 -6.47 -37.25 -27.12
C LYS A 531 -6.80 -37.31 -25.64
N GLY A 532 -6.40 -38.37 -24.92
CA GLY A 532 -6.57 -38.45 -23.47
C GLY A 532 -5.61 -37.57 -22.67
N SER A 533 -4.61 -36.95 -23.33
CA SER A 533 -3.58 -36.12 -22.70
C SER A 533 -3.83 -34.61 -22.88
N SER A 534 -4.92 -34.22 -23.56
CA SER A 534 -5.31 -32.84 -23.88
C SER A 534 -6.46 -32.31 -23.01
N HIS A 535 -6.68 -32.89 -21.83
CA HIS A 535 -7.68 -32.45 -20.84
C HIS A 535 -7.02 -32.00 -19.54
#